data_AF-A0A7J2NNB1-F1
#
_entry.id   AF-A0A7J2NNB1-F1
#
_cell.length_a   1.000
_cell.length_b   1.000
_cell.length_c   1.000
_cell.angle_alpha   90.00
_cell.angle_beta   90.00
_cell.angle_gamma   90.00
#
_symmetry.space_group_name_H-M   'P 1'
#
loop_
_entity.id
_entity.type
_entity.pdbx_description
1 polymer ?
#
loop_
_entity_poly.entity_id
_entity_poly.type
_entity_poly.pdbx_seq_one_letter_code
_entity_poly.pdbx_strand_id
1 'polypeptide(L)'
;MPKNLTIYIPDDVTEKMAEYPEVNWSEVCRKAITAYMHTRSLDDFGQLAEKLRSEGKEEFNKGQTFFLEVAKQMTLSDFEEWYPEINKEIIVKKITPTGDLFSVIEPYEDAAEFQAIKEIRNKLTYFCKSKEIETPKHMSDAFLKGAIRSFMRLYRRATPRT
;
A
#
# COMPACT_ATOMS: atom_id res chain seq x y z
N MET A 1 3.01 -3.81 43.64
CA MET A 1 2.45 -4.70 44.69
C MET A 1 1.34 -5.54 44.07
N PRO A 2 1.31 -6.86 44.30
CA PRO A 2 0.20 -7.70 43.86
C PRO A 2 -1.09 -7.29 44.57
N LYS A 3 -2.21 -7.25 43.83
CA LYS A 3 -3.55 -6.99 44.37
C LYS A 3 -4.42 -8.22 44.13
N ASN A 4 -5.15 -8.63 45.16
CA ASN A 4 -6.15 -9.68 45.03
C ASN A 4 -7.45 -9.06 44.51
N LEU A 5 -8.05 -9.72 43.53
CA LEU A 5 -9.34 -9.35 42.94
C LEU A 5 -10.26 -10.56 43.04
N THR A 6 -11.43 -10.38 43.65
CA THR A 6 -12.51 -11.36 43.62
C THR A 6 -13.49 -10.96 42.53
N ILE A 7 -13.77 -11.89 41.62
CA ILE A 7 -14.73 -11.69 40.53
C ILE A 7 -15.93 -12.59 40.74
N TYR A 8 -17.12 -12.06 40.46
CA TYR A 8 -18.33 -12.86 40.40
C TYR A 8 -18.43 -13.49 39.02
N ILE A 9 -18.70 -14.79 38.98
CA ILE A 9 -18.97 -15.55 37.77
C ILE A 9 -20.31 -16.29 37.94
N PRO A 10 -21.02 -16.59 36.84
CA PRO A 10 -22.25 -17.38 36.89
C PRO A 10 -22.05 -18.75 37.54
N ASP A 11 -23.10 -19.26 38.19
CA ASP A 11 -23.05 -20.55 38.90
C ASP A 11 -22.74 -21.71 37.94
N ASP A 12 -23.30 -21.71 36.73
CA ASP A 12 -23.05 -22.74 35.72
C ASP A 12 -21.59 -22.78 35.25
N VAL A 13 -20.90 -21.64 35.28
CA VAL A 13 -19.46 -21.55 34.99
C VAL A 13 -18.65 -22.10 36.16
N THR A 14 -19.06 -21.80 37.39
CA THR A 14 -18.41 -22.31 38.61
C THR A 14 -18.51 -23.83 38.69
N GLU A 15 -19.67 -24.40 38.37
CA GLU A 15 -19.89 -25.85 38.31
C GLU A 15 -18.95 -26.49 37.29
N LYS A 16 -18.86 -25.95 36.07
CA LYS A 16 -17.92 -26.43 35.05
C LYS A 16 -16.46 -26.28 35.45
N MET A 17 -16.10 -25.21 36.17
CA MET A 17 -14.74 -25.02 36.66
C MET A 17 -14.35 -26.07 37.71
N ALA A 18 -15.32 -26.55 38.51
CA ALA A 18 -15.11 -27.59 39.50
C ALA A 18 -14.83 -28.97 38.87
N GLU A 19 -15.22 -29.19 37.62
CA GLU A 19 -14.91 -30.41 36.86
C GLU A 19 -13.40 -30.54 36.50
N TYR A 20 -12.64 -29.45 36.57
CA TYR A 20 -11.21 -29.40 36.24
C TYR A 20 -10.36 -28.90 37.43
N PRO A 21 -10.23 -29.70 38.51
CA PRO A 21 -9.52 -29.30 39.74
C PRO A 21 -8.01 -29.08 39.55
N GLU A 22 -7.43 -29.64 38.48
CA GLU A 22 -6.02 -29.46 38.12
C GLU A 22 -5.71 -28.07 37.54
N VAL A 23 -6.73 -27.30 37.17
CA VAL A 23 -6.57 -26.00 36.51
C VAL A 23 -6.37 -24.88 37.54
N ASN A 24 -5.28 -24.11 37.37
CA ASN A 24 -5.06 -22.89 38.14
C ASN A 24 -5.89 -21.73 37.58
N TRP A 25 -7.15 -21.64 38.02
CA TRP A 25 -8.10 -20.62 37.55
C TRP A 25 -7.65 -19.18 37.79
N SER A 26 -6.82 -18.93 38.82
CA SER A 26 -6.23 -17.61 39.06
C SER A 26 -5.24 -17.21 37.97
N GLU A 27 -4.46 -18.16 37.45
CA GLU A 27 -3.54 -17.93 36.33
C GLU A 27 -4.31 -17.72 35.02
N VAL A 28 -5.35 -18.53 34.77
CA VAL A 28 -6.23 -18.39 33.60
C VAL A 28 -6.88 -17.00 33.58
N CYS A 29 -7.47 -16.57 34.70
CA CYS A 29 -8.08 -15.24 34.81
C CYS A 29 -7.05 -14.13 34.60
N ARG A 30 -5.85 -14.26 35.17
CA ARG A 30 -4.78 -13.27 34.97
C ARG A 30 -4.41 -13.15 33.49
N LYS A 31 -4.21 -14.28 32.79
CA LYS A 31 -3.89 -14.28 31.36
C LYS A 31 -5.02 -13.67 30.53
N ALA A 32 -6.28 -14.02 30.81
CA ALA A 32 -7.43 -13.49 30.10
C ALA A 32 -7.59 -11.98 30.29
N ILE A 33 -7.48 -11.49 31.53
CA ILE A 33 -7.55 -10.05 31.85
C ILE A 33 -6.40 -9.30 31.17
N THR A 34 -5.16 -9.80 31.29
CA THR A 34 -3.99 -9.17 30.65
C THR A 34 -4.12 -9.16 29.13
N ALA A 35 -4.58 -10.26 28.52
CA ALA A 35 -4.82 -10.34 27.07
C ALA A 35 -5.89 -9.33 26.64
N TYR A 36 -7.02 -9.27 27.35
CA TYR A 36 -8.09 -8.31 27.07
C TYR A 36 -7.62 -6.86 27.23
N MET A 37 -6.80 -6.58 28.25
CA MET A 37 -6.16 -5.29 28.43
C MET A 37 -5.20 -4.95 27.28
N HIS A 38 -4.38 -5.91 26.81
CA HIS A 38 -3.51 -5.72 25.64
C HIS A 38 -4.29 -5.43 24.37
N THR A 39 -5.43 -6.08 24.16
CA THR A 39 -6.30 -5.81 23.00
C THR A 39 -6.96 -4.43 23.09
N ARG A 40 -7.24 -3.93 24.30
CA ARG A 40 -7.87 -2.62 24.55
C ARG A 40 -6.87 -1.47 24.67
N SER A 41 -5.63 -1.72 25.07
CA SER A 41 -4.54 -0.76 25.00
C SER A 41 -4.15 -0.61 23.53
N LEU A 42 -4.75 0.39 22.89
CA LEU A 42 -4.56 0.85 21.52
C LEU A 42 -3.09 1.27 21.22
N ASP A 43 -2.16 0.32 21.24
CA ASP A 43 -0.76 0.51 20.80
C ASP A 43 -0.44 -0.21 19.48
N ASP A 44 -1.40 -0.95 18.89
CA ASP A 44 -1.13 -1.79 17.71
C ASP A 44 -1.47 -1.12 16.36
N PHE A 45 -2.31 -0.08 16.34
CA PHE A 45 -2.54 0.69 15.10
C PHE A 45 -1.28 1.45 14.66
N GLY A 46 -0.45 1.89 15.61
CA GLY A 46 0.83 2.52 15.30
C GLY A 46 1.80 1.53 14.66
N GLN A 47 1.91 0.32 15.22
CA GLN A 47 2.77 -0.74 14.69
C GLN A 47 2.25 -1.27 13.34
N LEU A 48 0.94 -1.45 13.19
CA LEU A 48 0.31 -1.80 11.93
C LEU A 48 0.49 -0.70 10.87
N ALA A 49 0.31 0.57 11.24
CA ALA A 49 0.54 1.69 10.32
C ALA A 49 2.01 1.79 9.89
N GLU A 50 2.96 1.59 10.81
CA GLU A 50 4.40 1.53 10.48
C GLU A 50 4.74 0.32 9.61
N LYS A 51 4.14 -0.84 9.89
CA LYS A 51 4.29 -2.03 9.05
C LYS A 51 3.76 -1.76 7.64
N LEU A 52 2.53 -1.23 7.50
CA LEU A 52 1.94 -0.88 6.21
C LEU A 52 2.76 0.19 5.46
N ARG A 53 3.32 1.19 6.18
CA ARG A 53 4.21 2.19 5.60
C ARG A 53 5.51 1.57 5.09
N SER A 54 6.12 0.67 5.87
CA SER A 54 7.38 0.02 5.49
C SER A 54 7.19 -0.94 4.32
N GLU A 55 6.12 -1.74 4.31
CA GLU A 55 5.70 -2.58 3.18
C GLU A 55 5.42 -1.72 1.93
N GLY A 56 4.68 -0.62 2.07
CA GLY A 56 4.44 0.32 0.98
C GLY A 56 5.72 0.92 0.42
N LYS A 57 6.70 1.26 1.27
CA LYS A 57 8.02 1.77 0.87
C LYS A 57 8.86 0.69 0.16
N GLU A 58 8.80 -0.55 0.63
CA GLU A 58 9.50 -1.67 -0.01
C GLU A 58 8.93 -1.93 -1.41
N GLU A 59 7.61 -2.03 -1.54
CA GLU A 59 6.92 -2.19 -2.82
C GLU A 59 7.22 -1.04 -3.77
N PHE A 60 7.21 0.19 -3.27
CA PHE A 60 7.62 1.37 -4.04
C PHE A 60 9.05 1.24 -4.59
N ASN A 61 10.00 0.82 -3.76
CA ASN A 61 11.40 0.64 -4.18
C ASN A 61 11.54 -0.51 -5.19
N LYS A 62 10.81 -1.62 -5.02
CA LYS A 62 10.78 -2.72 -6.00
C LYS A 62 10.30 -2.22 -7.36
N GLY A 63 9.24 -1.41 -7.38
CA GLY A 63 8.72 -0.79 -8.60
C GLY A 63 9.73 0.12 -9.29
N GLN A 64 10.49 0.90 -8.52
CA GLN A 64 11.56 1.73 -9.07
C GLN A 64 12.65 0.92 -9.74
N THR A 65 13.16 -0.12 -9.05
CA THR A 65 14.24 -0.98 -9.55
C THR A 65 13.77 -1.77 -10.76
N PHE A 66 12.58 -2.36 -10.70
CA PHE A 66 12.00 -3.11 -11.82
C PHE A 66 11.88 -2.23 -13.06
N PHE A 67 11.34 -1.02 -12.94
CA PHE A 67 11.23 -0.12 -14.08
C PHE A 67 12.60 0.21 -14.68
N LEU A 68 13.64 0.41 -13.86
CA LEU A 68 14.98 0.67 -14.37
C LEU A 68 15.55 -0.51 -15.17
N GLU A 69 15.25 -1.75 -14.78
CA GLU A 69 15.62 -2.94 -15.54
C GLU A 69 14.88 -3.01 -16.89
N VAL A 70 13.57 -2.73 -16.89
CA VAL A 70 12.77 -2.65 -18.12
C VAL A 70 13.29 -1.54 -19.05
N ALA A 71 13.63 -0.38 -18.48
CA ALA A 71 14.11 0.79 -19.21
C ALA A 71 15.42 0.54 -19.98
N LYS A 72 16.23 -0.45 -19.60
CA LYS A 72 17.45 -0.83 -20.36
C LYS A 72 17.13 -1.31 -21.77
N GLN A 73 15.91 -1.79 -22.00
CA GLN A 73 15.44 -2.30 -23.29
C GLN A 73 14.52 -1.32 -24.02
N MET A 74 14.24 -0.16 -23.41
CA MET A 74 13.39 0.88 -23.98
C MET A 74 14.22 1.86 -24.81
N THR A 75 13.61 2.34 -25.89
CA THR A 75 14.10 3.43 -26.72
C THR A 75 13.49 4.76 -26.29
N LEU A 76 14.06 5.88 -26.72
CA LEU A 76 13.46 7.19 -26.47
C LEU A 76 12.03 7.30 -27.04
N SER A 77 11.78 6.67 -28.19
CA SER A 77 10.45 6.62 -28.82
C SER A 77 9.42 5.95 -27.90
N ASP A 78 9.80 4.87 -27.20
CA ASP A 78 8.90 4.20 -26.25
C ASP A 78 8.54 5.17 -25.10
N PHE A 79 9.51 5.95 -24.61
CA PHE A 79 9.23 6.94 -23.58
C PHE A 79 8.32 8.07 -24.06
N GLU A 80 8.54 8.58 -25.28
CA GLU A 80 7.72 9.64 -25.88
C GLU A 80 6.28 9.20 -26.09
N GLU A 81 6.07 7.95 -26.53
CA GLU A 81 4.75 7.36 -26.68
C GLU A 81 4.04 7.23 -25.32
N TRP A 82 4.77 6.82 -24.27
CA TRP A 82 4.17 6.55 -22.97
C TRP A 82 3.90 7.80 -22.15
N TYR A 83 4.73 8.84 -22.33
CA TYR A 83 4.72 10.05 -21.52
C TYR A 83 3.36 10.76 -21.41
N PRO A 84 2.60 11.02 -22.49
CA PRO A 84 1.33 11.77 -22.41
C PRO A 84 0.20 11.00 -21.71
N GLU A 85 0.38 9.69 -21.46
CA GLU A 85 -0.58 8.81 -20.79
C GLU A 85 -0.20 8.51 -19.35
N ILE A 86 1.06 8.75 -18.96
CA ILE A 86 1.57 8.54 -17.60
C ILE A 86 1.73 9.86 -16.85
N ASN A 87 2.02 10.96 -17.55
CA ASN A 87 2.23 12.24 -16.88
C ASN A 87 0.91 12.78 -16.31
N LYS A 88 0.80 12.75 -14.98
CA LYS A 88 -0.33 13.28 -14.20
C LYS A 88 -0.75 14.69 -14.63
N GLU A 89 0.19 15.62 -14.86
CA GLU A 89 -0.16 17.00 -15.26
C GLU A 89 -0.87 17.06 -16.62
N ILE A 90 -0.45 16.20 -17.55
CA ILE A 90 -1.08 16.09 -18.88
C ILE A 90 -2.46 15.46 -18.73
N ILE A 91 -2.58 14.41 -17.92
CA ILE A 91 -3.86 13.73 -17.66
C ILE A 91 -4.85 14.69 -17.00
N VAL A 92 -4.44 15.41 -15.95
CA VAL A 92 -5.28 16.43 -15.27
C VAL A 92 -5.82 17.42 -16.29
N LYS A 93 -4.96 17.98 -17.15
CA LYS A 93 -5.38 18.92 -18.22
C LYS A 93 -6.37 18.32 -19.22
N LYS A 94 -6.29 17.02 -19.48
CA LYS A 94 -7.23 16.31 -20.39
C LYS A 94 -8.59 16.10 -19.74
N ILE A 95 -8.63 15.86 -18.43
CA ILE A 95 -9.87 15.50 -17.71
C ILE A 95 -10.54 16.69 -17.00
N THR A 96 -9.85 17.82 -16.84
CA THR A 96 -10.46 19.03 -16.29
C THR A 96 -11.37 19.67 -17.34
N PRO A 97 -12.66 19.91 -17.03
CA PRO A 97 -13.54 20.66 -17.91
C PRO A 97 -12.96 22.06 -18.13
N THR A 98 -12.81 22.47 -19.39
CA THR A 98 -12.39 23.83 -19.75
C THR A 98 -13.55 24.78 -19.50
N GLY A 99 -13.65 25.29 -18.27
CA GLY A 99 -14.57 26.36 -17.89
C GLY A 99 -15.34 26.09 -16.61
N ASP A 100 -14.70 26.28 -15.46
CA ASP A 100 -15.30 27.04 -14.37
C ASP A 100 -14.28 27.36 -13.27
N LEU A 101 -14.35 28.58 -12.73
CA LEU A 101 -13.45 29.12 -11.71
C LEU A 101 -13.55 28.38 -10.35
N PHE A 102 -14.47 27.41 -10.24
CA PHE A 102 -14.83 26.67 -9.03
C PHE A 102 -14.66 25.14 -9.15
N SER A 103 -14.02 24.64 -10.21
CA SER A 103 -13.70 23.20 -10.27
C SER A 103 -12.63 22.86 -9.23
N VAL A 104 -13.03 22.19 -8.15
CA VAL A 104 -12.11 21.67 -7.14
C VAL A 104 -11.07 20.81 -7.85
N ILE A 105 -9.79 21.20 -7.80
CA ILE A 105 -8.69 20.57 -8.55
C ILE A 105 -8.37 19.16 -8.00
N GLU A 106 -8.56 18.96 -6.69
CA GLU A 106 -8.23 17.72 -5.97
C GLU A 106 -8.88 16.43 -6.52
N PRO A 107 -10.21 16.34 -6.81
CA PRO A 107 -10.79 15.12 -7.38
C PRO A 107 -10.20 14.74 -8.75
N TYR A 108 -9.70 15.71 -9.51
CA TYR A 108 -9.04 15.44 -10.79
C TYR A 108 -7.60 14.95 -10.60
N GLU A 109 -6.94 15.35 -9.52
CA GLU A 109 -5.59 14.88 -9.22
C GLU A 109 -5.55 13.40 -8.85
N ASP A 110 -6.49 12.94 -8.02
CA ASP A 110 -6.60 11.52 -7.64
C ASP A 110 -7.02 10.67 -8.83
N ALA A 111 -7.98 11.15 -9.63
CA ALA A 111 -8.39 10.49 -10.87
C ALA A 111 -7.23 10.37 -11.87
N ALA A 112 -6.41 11.42 -12.01
CA ALA A 112 -5.24 11.41 -12.87
C ALA A 112 -4.15 10.46 -12.36
N GLU A 113 -3.94 10.36 -11.04
CA GLU A 113 -3.01 9.39 -10.47
C GLU A 113 -3.48 7.95 -10.73
N PHE A 114 -4.76 7.67 -10.49
CA PHE A 114 -5.35 6.35 -10.77
C PHE A 114 -5.22 5.97 -12.24
N GLN A 115 -5.48 6.91 -13.15
CA GLN A 115 -5.31 6.70 -14.58
C GLN A 115 -3.85 6.43 -14.94
N ALA A 116 -2.90 7.20 -14.40
CA ALA A 116 -1.47 6.96 -14.63
C ALA A 116 -1.02 5.58 -14.16
N ILE A 117 -1.51 5.11 -12.99
CA ILE A 117 -1.25 3.77 -12.44
C ILE A 117 -1.78 2.68 -13.38
N LYS A 118 -2.99 2.86 -13.90
CA LYS A 118 -3.59 1.92 -14.86
C LYS A 118 -2.78 1.86 -16.15
N GLU A 119 -2.38 3.01 -16.70
CA GLU A 119 -1.63 3.05 -17.96
C GLU A 119 -0.23 2.47 -17.82
N ILE A 120 0.52 2.80 -16.77
CA ILE A 120 1.84 2.19 -16.56
C ILE A 120 1.72 0.68 -16.37
N ARG A 121 0.70 0.18 -15.66
CA ARG A 121 0.47 -1.27 -15.48
C ARG A 121 0.27 -1.95 -16.83
N ASN A 122 -0.61 -1.41 -17.67
CA ASN A 122 -0.88 -1.95 -18.99
C ASN A 122 0.38 -1.94 -19.85
N LYS A 123 1.02 -0.78 -19.98
CA LYS A 123 2.22 -0.60 -20.80
C LYS A 123 3.37 -1.50 -20.38
N LEU A 124 3.66 -1.60 -19.09
CA LEU A 124 4.66 -2.56 -18.58
C LEU A 124 4.29 -4.01 -18.92
N THR A 125 3.04 -4.40 -18.71
CA THR A 125 2.59 -5.77 -19.01
C THR A 125 2.78 -6.13 -20.49
N TYR A 126 2.36 -5.24 -21.39
CA TYR A 126 2.51 -5.45 -22.83
C TYR A 126 3.98 -5.42 -23.27
N PHE A 127 4.76 -4.46 -22.78
CA PHE A 127 6.16 -4.31 -23.13
C PHE A 127 6.98 -5.50 -22.65
N CYS A 128 6.84 -5.90 -21.39
CA CYS A 128 7.51 -7.06 -20.82
C CYS A 128 7.17 -8.33 -21.60
N LYS A 129 5.90 -8.53 -21.98
CA LYS A 129 5.49 -9.64 -22.84
C LYS A 129 6.18 -9.60 -24.21
N SER A 130 6.28 -8.43 -24.83
CA SER A 130 6.92 -8.26 -26.15
C SER A 130 8.44 -8.46 -26.14
N LYS A 131 9.08 -8.25 -24.99
CA LYS A 131 10.53 -8.35 -24.79
C LYS A 131 10.95 -9.59 -24.01
N GLU A 132 10.02 -10.51 -23.75
CA GLU A 132 10.24 -11.72 -22.95
C GLU A 132 10.84 -11.45 -21.55
N ILE A 133 10.47 -10.31 -20.96
CA ILE A 133 10.87 -9.93 -19.60
C ILE A 133 9.87 -10.54 -18.61
N GLU A 134 10.37 -11.23 -17.58
CA GLU A 134 9.53 -11.77 -16.52
C GLU A 134 8.79 -10.64 -15.80
N THR A 135 7.46 -10.69 -15.86
CA THR A 135 6.60 -9.66 -15.26
C THR A 135 6.19 -10.10 -13.85
N PRO A 136 6.26 -9.23 -12.83
CA PRO A 136 5.81 -9.55 -11.49
C PRO A 136 4.33 -9.99 -11.51
N LYS A 137 4.02 -11.10 -10.84
CA LYS A 137 2.64 -11.64 -10.75
C LYS A 137 1.66 -10.66 -10.12
N HIS A 138 2.15 -9.81 -9.21
CA HIS A 138 1.36 -8.79 -8.54
C HIS A 138 2.12 -7.46 -8.60
N MET A 139 1.47 -6.42 -9.12
CA MET A 139 1.97 -5.04 -9.13
C MET A 139 1.01 -4.17 -8.33
N SER A 140 1.36 -3.94 -7.06
CA SER A 140 0.62 -3.05 -6.15
C SER A 140 0.63 -1.60 -6.65
N ASP A 141 -0.29 -0.77 -6.17
CA ASP A 141 -0.30 0.65 -6.56
C ASP A 141 0.98 1.36 -6.08
N ALA A 142 1.52 0.99 -4.91
CA ALA A 142 2.80 1.49 -4.43
C ALA A 142 3.95 1.13 -5.39
N PHE A 143 4.00 -0.12 -5.86
CA PHE A 143 4.94 -0.57 -6.88
C PHE A 143 4.83 0.27 -8.16
N LEU A 144 3.62 0.47 -8.67
CA LEU A 144 3.40 1.22 -9.91
C LEU A 144 3.73 2.72 -9.75
N LYS A 145 3.45 3.31 -8.59
CA LYS A 145 3.92 4.67 -8.25
C LYS A 145 5.44 4.76 -8.25
N GLY A 146 6.14 3.73 -7.76
CA GLY A 146 7.59 3.60 -7.86
C GLY A 146 8.07 3.59 -9.32
N ALA A 147 7.45 2.75 -10.15
CA ALA A 147 7.75 2.66 -11.57
C ALA A 147 7.53 4.00 -12.31
N ILE A 148 6.40 4.66 -12.08
CA ILE A 148 6.09 6.00 -12.63
C ILE A 148 7.17 7.01 -12.24
N ARG A 149 7.61 7.01 -10.99
CA ARG A 149 8.67 7.94 -10.53
C ARG A 149 9.98 7.72 -11.29
N SER A 150 10.38 6.46 -11.48
CA SER A 150 11.58 6.13 -12.26
C SER A 150 11.42 6.52 -13.73
N PHE A 151 10.27 6.19 -14.35
CA PHE A 151 9.92 6.59 -15.70
C PHE A 151 10.06 8.10 -15.91
N MET A 152 9.40 8.91 -15.07
CA MET A 152 9.40 10.37 -15.18
C MET A 152 10.77 10.99 -14.93
N ARG A 153 11.64 10.32 -14.14
CA ARG A 153 13.01 10.77 -13.88
C ARG A 153 13.92 10.49 -15.08
N LEU A 154 13.78 9.32 -15.69
CA LEU A 154 14.56 8.94 -16.87
C LEU A 154 14.15 9.80 -18.07
N TYR A 155 12.85 9.95 -18.32
CA TYR A 155 12.36 10.79 -19.42
C TYR A 155 12.90 12.21 -19.34
N ARG A 156 12.76 12.88 -18.18
CA ARG A 156 13.29 14.24 -17.97
C ARG A 156 14.80 14.38 -18.19
N ARG A 157 15.57 13.31 -18.00
CA ARG A 157 17.02 13.30 -18.26
C ARG A 157 17.33 13.06 -19.73
N ALA A 158 16.53 12.23 -20.40
CA ALA A 158 16.68 11.90 -21.81
C ALA A 158 16.18 13.03 -22.73
N THR A 159 15.19 13.81 -22.29
CA THR A 159 14.65 14.98 -22.99
C THR A 159 14.92 16.25 -22.19
N PRO A 160 16.09 16.91 -22.39
CA PRO A 160 16.34 18.22 -21.79
C PRO A 160 15.26 19.20 -22.22
N ARG A 161 14.66 19.92 -21.26
CA ARG A 161 13.71 21.00 -21.58
C ARG A 161 14.45 22.03 -22.44
N THR A 162 13.93 22.25 -23.65
CA THR A 162 14.24 23.43 -24.48
C THR A 162 13.41 24.61 -24.01
#